data_AF-A0A7X3ZD98-F1
#
_entry.id   AF-A0A7X3ZD98-F1
#
_cell.length_a   1.000
_cell.length_b   1.000
_cell.length_c   1.000
_cell.angle_alpha   90.00
_cell.angle_beta   90.00
_cell.angle_gamma   90.00
#
_symmetry.space_group_name_H-M   'P 1'
#
loop_
_entity.id
_entity.type
_entity.pdbx_description
1 polymer ?
#
loop_
_entity_poly.entity_id
_entity_poly.type
_entity_poly.pdbx_seq_one_letter_code
_entity_poly.pdbx_strand_id
1 'polypeptide(L)'
;MSKVNERVVPLSTTLSSGEIVEIVTKPQQKPKLAWLDQVKTAKARQAIRHWLREEQYDHNVRLGKDELDRELKSYRAVSPPDLDTVAKELGFSDAEHLCAALGNGDLSVGKVISRIAPLKPMRRVIRPQDRRDIRIQGMKNLMIQFGKCCDPIPGDEIVGLVTRGRGVTVHRTDCYNIGRISAEPDRLLKVDWELDGEPAFTVYLRTRSRDRKSLLADISGAISTVGCNIRESNTHTDGHIAEQDFWIDVADNEQLRQAIDQIEHIEGVLEV
;
A
#
# COMPACT_ATOMS: atom_id res chain seq x y z
N MET A 1 -6.48 -6.34 -36.51
CA MET A 1 -5.40 -6.71 -37.46
C MET A 1 -5.16 -5.50 -38.35
N SER A 2 -3.96 -5.32 -38.87
CA SER A 2 -3.65 -4.20 -39.76
C SER A 2 -3.03 -4.73 -41.05
N LYS A 3 -3.39 -4.11 -42.17
CA LYS A 3 -2.68 -4.29 -43.44
C LYS A 3 -1.98 -3.00 -43.80
N VAL A 4 -0.78 -3.12 -44.37
CA VAL A 4 -0.02 -2.00 -44.93
C VAL A 4 0.27 -2.37 -46.38
N ASN A 5 -0.15 -1.52 -47.32
CA ASN A 5 -0.06 -1.78 -48.77
C ASN A 5 -0.57 -3.20 -49.14
N GLU A 6 -1.79 -3.52 -48.71
CA GLU A 6 -2.50 -4.80 -48.94
C GLU A 6 -1.90 -6.05 -48.25
N ARG A 7 -0.73 -5.94 -47.59
CA ARG A 7 -0.10 -7.04 -46.85
C ARG A 7 -0.46 -7.02 -45.37
N VAL A 8 -0.79 -8.17 -44.80
CA VAL A 8 -1.05 -8.32 -43.35
C VAL A 8 0.27 -8.17 -42.60
N VAL A 9 0.33 -7.21 -41.67
CA VAL A 9 1.53 -6.94 -40.88
C VAL A 9 1.23 -6.99 -39.37
N PRO A 10 2.23 -7.33 -38.53
CA PRO A 10 2.10 -7.25 -37.07
C PRO A 10 1.82 -5.82 -36.58
N LEU A 11 1.15 -5.69 -35.44
CA LEU A 11 0.84 -4.40 -34.80
C LEU A 11 2.10 -3.63 -34.33
N SER A 12 3.24 -4.32 -34.17
CA SER A 12 4.52 -3.72 -33.80
C SER A 12 5.27 -3.08 -34.98
N THR A 13 4.73 -3.16 -36.20
CA THR A 13 5.37 -2.62 -37.40
C THR A 13 5.42 -1.10 -37.34
N THR A 14 6.60 -0.52 -37.57
CA THR A 14 6.75 0.94 -37.63
C THR A 14 6.35 1.43 -39.02
N LEU A 15 5.53 2.47 -39.08
CA LEU A 15 5.02 3.04 -40.32
C LEU A 15 5.99 4.08 -40.90
N SER A 16 6.08 4.10 -42.22
CA SER A 16 6.84 5.08 -43.00
C SER A 16 5.91 6.07 -43.70
N SER A 17 6.43 7.25 -44.02
CA SER A 17 5.65 8.27 -44.71
C SER A 17 5.27 7.82 -46.12
N GLY A 18 3.98 7.94 -46.47
CA GLY A 18 3.43 7.53 -47.77
C GLY A 18 2.82 6.14 -47.83
N GLU A 19 2.84 5.37 -46.73
CA GLU A 19 2.21 4.05 -46.67
C GLU A 19 0.68 4.13 -46.50
N ILE A 20 -0.06 3.25 -47.19
CA ILE A 20 -1.51 3.10 -47.02
C ILE A 20 -1.77 2.05 -45.95
N VAL A 21 -2.48 2.45 -44.89
CA VAL A 21 -2.82 1.58 -43.75
C VAL A 21 -4.30 1.26 -43.74
N GLU A 22 -4.64 -0.03 -43.73
CA GLU A 22 -6.01 -0.54 -43.59
C GLU A 22 -6.17 -1.19 -42.21
N ILE A 23 -7.16 -0.75 -41.43
CA ILE A 23 -7.41 -1.21 -40.06
C ILE A 23 -8.61 -2.16 -40.06
N VAL A 24 -8.38 -3.42 -39.68
CA VAL A 24 -9.45 -4.41 -39.48
C VAL A 24 -9.92 -4.36 -38.03
N THR A 25 -11.15 -3.89 -37.82
CA THR A 25 -11.80 -3.75 -36.52
C THR A 25 -12.74 -4.93 -36.21
N LYS A 26 -12.98 -5.20 -34.93
CA LYS A 26 -14.03 -6.13 -34.46
C LYS A 26 -14.84 -5.44 -33.36
N PRO A 27 -16.18 -5.60 -33.29
CA PRO A 27 -17.03 -4.89 -32.33
C PRO A 27 -16.66 -5.16 -30.85
N GLN A 28 -16.22 -6.37 -30.53
CA GLN A 28 -15.85 -6.78 -29.16
C GLN A 28 -14.42 -6.40 -28.77
N GLN A 29 -13.64 -5.79 -29.68
CA GLN A 29 -12.22 -5.55 -29.48
C GLN A 29 -11.98 -4.21 -28.78
N LYS A 30 -11.81 -4.30 -27.46
CA LYS A 30 -11.55 -3.17 -26.56
C LYS A 30 -10.05 -2.94 -26.34
N PRO A 31 -9.59 -1.69 -26.09
CA PRO A 31 -8.22 -1.41 -25.66
C PRO A 31 -7.82 -2.23 -24.43
N LYS A 32 -6.55 -2.64 -24.40
CA LYS A 32 -5.98 -3.44 -23.31
C LYS A 32 -4.71 -2.78 -22.79
N LEU A 33 -4.34 -3.06 -21.55
CA LEU A 33 -3.13 -2.51 -20.92
C LEU A 33 -1.87 -2.76 -21.76
N ALA A 34 -1.73 -3.97 -22.32
CA ALA A 34 -0.62 -4.37 -23.18
C ALA A 34 -0.43 -3.52 -24.46
N TRP A 35 -1.42 -2.70 -24.84
CA TRP A 35 -1.27 -1.78 -25.98
C TRP A 35 -0.35 -0.61 -25.65
N LEU A 36 -0.20 -0.25 -24.37
CA LEU A 36 0.70 0.83 -23.96
C LEU A 36 2.18 0.53 -24.28
N ASP A 37 2.56 -0.76 -24.31
CA ASP A 37 3.93 -1.19 -24.63
C ASP A 37 4.25 -1.05 -26.13
N GLN A 38 3.22 -1.09 -26.98
CA GLN A 38 3.37 -1.07 -28.44
C GLN A 38 3.20 0.36 -29.02
N VAL A 39 2.58 1.28 -28.27
CA VAL A 39 2.23 2.62 -28.77
C VAL A 39 3.34 3.63 -28.54
N LYS A 40 3.81 4.25 -29.64
CA LYS A 40 4.89 5.24 -29.61
C LYS A 40 4.39 6.67 -29.29
N THR A 41 3.29 7.12 -29.91
CA THR A 41 2.86 8.52 -29.81
C THR A 41 2.17 8.84 -28.48
N ALA A 42 2.42 10.05 -27.96
CA ALA A 42 1.85 10.51 -26.68
C ALA A 42 0.32 10.62 -26.74
N LYS A 43 -0.22 11.12 -27.86
CA LYS A 43 -1.67 11.24 -28.10
C LYS A 43 -2.39 9.89 -28.03
N ALA A 44 -1.85 8.86 -28.68
CA ALA A 44 -2.46 7.52 -28.66
C ALA A 44 -2.33 6.86 -27.29
N ARG A 45 -1.19 7.01 -26.60
CA ARG A 45 -1.04 6.55 -25.21
C ARG A 45 -2.08 7.20 -24.28
N GLN A 46 -2.31 8.50 -24.42
CA GLN A 46 -3.29 9.22 -23.61
C GLN A 46 -4.73 8.76 -23.90
N ALA A 47 -5.09 8.52 -25.15
CA ALA A 47 -6.41 8.01 -25.53
C ALA A 47 -6.65 6.59 -24.97
N ILE A 48 -5.67 5.70 -25.03
CA ILE A 48 -5.77 4.34 -24.45
C ILE A 48 -5.93 4.43 -22.94
N ARG A 49 -5.14 5.27 -22.26
CA ARG A 49 -5.29 5.48 -20.82
C ARG A 49 -6.64 6.08 -20.45
N HIS A 50 -7.18 6.97 -21.27
CA HIS A 50 -8.53 7.51 -21.05
C HIS A 50 -9.58 6.41 -21.12
N TRP A 51 -9.57 5.62 -22.20
CA TRP A 51 -10.53 4.55 -22.39
C TRP A 51 -10.43 3.47 -21.29
N LEU A 52 -9.21 3.08 -20.90
CA LEU A 52 -9.01 2.13 -19.81
C LEU A 52 -9.52 2.68 -18.46
N ARG A 53 -9.39 4.00 -18.24
CA ARG A 53 -9.96 4.67 -17.06
C ARG A 53 -11.48 4.65 -17.06
N GLU A 54 -12.11 4.85 -18.22
CA GLU A 54 -13.57 4.74 -18.36
C GLU A 54 -14.09 3.32 -18.14
N GLU A 55 -13.43 2.30 -18.69
CA GLU A 55 -13.85 0.89 -18.49
C GLU A 55 -13.68 0.45 -17.03
N GLN A 56 -12.70 1.01 -16.32
CA GLN A 56 -12.48 0.76 -14.89
C GLN A 56 -13.22 1.73 -13.99
N TYR A 57 -13.99 2.67 -14.55
CA TYR A 57 -14.63 3.73 -13.79
C TYR A 57 -15.52 3.16 -12.67
N ASP A 58 -16.44 2.25 -13.00
CA ASP A 58 -17.32 1.61 -12.02
C ASP A 58 -16.53 0.85 -10.94
N HIS A 59 -15.42 0.22 -11.32
CA HIS A 59 -14.56 -0.49 -10.39
C HIS A 59 -13.85 0.47 -9.43
N ASN A 60 -13.32 1.57 -9.95
CA ASN A 60 -12.63 2.60 -9.19
C ASN A 60 -13.61 3.34 -8.27
N VAL A 61 -14.83 3.64 -8.74
CA VAL A 61 -15.90 4.19 -7.91
C VAL A 61 -16.16 3.26 -6.73
N ARG A 62 -16.28 1.95 -6.95
CA ARG A 62 -16.50 0.98 -5.89
C ARG A 62 -15.33 0.91 -4.89
N LEU A 63 -14.09 0.85 -5.39
CA LEU A 63 -12.90 0.85 -4.54
C LEU A 63 -12.78 2.13 -3.69
N GLY A 64 -13.07 3.29 -4.27
CA GLY A 64 -13.06 4.56 -3.56
C GLY A 64 -14.15 4.66 -2.49
N LYS A 65 -15.35 4.16 -2.78
CA LYS A 65 -16.44 4.03 -1.79
C LYS A 65 -16.02 3.14 -0.62
N ASP A 66 -15.46 1.95 -0.91
CA ASP A 66 -15.01 1.00 0.11
C ASP A 66 -13.89 1.58 1.00
N GLU A 67 -12.95 2.34 0.41
CA GLU A 67 -11.85 2.96 1.13
C GLU A 67 -12.33 4.14 2.00
N LEU A 68 -13.21 4.98 1.46
CA LEU A 68 -13.80 6.10 2.20
C LEU A 68 -14.69 5.62 3.34
N ASP A 69 -15.52 4.59 3.13
CA ASP A 69 -16.35 3.99 4.17
C ASP A 69 -15.52 3.37 5.29
N ARG A 70 -14.38 2.74 4.95
CA ARG A 70 -13.47 2.18 5.95
C ARG A 70 -12.90 3.28 6.85
N GLU A 71 -12.48 4.39 6.24
CA GLU A 71 -11.91 5.50 7.00
C GLU A 71 -13.00 6.24 7.79
N LEU A 72 -14.19 6.48 7.23
CA LEU A 72 -15.28 7.13 7.96
C LEU A 72 -15.72 6.36 9.21
N LYS A 73 -15.61 5.01 9.20
CA LYS A 73 -15.88 4.18 10.39
C LYS A 73 -14.98 4.50 11.58
N SER A 74 -13.73 4.94 11.36
CA SER A 74 -12.83 5.31 12.47
C SER A 74 -13.21 6.66 13.10
N TYR A 75 -14.05 7.46 12.45
CA TYR A 75 -14.49 8.78 12.92
C TYR A 75 -15.86 8.74 13.64
N ARG A 76 -16.27 7.57 14.18
CA ARG A 76 -17.55 7.28 14.90
C ARG A 76 -18.38 8.54 15.20
N ALA A 77 -19.55 8.64 14.55
CA ALA A 77 -20.61 9.65 14.73
C ALA A 77 -20.52 10.96 13.91
N VAL A 78 -20.17 10.88 12.63
CA VAL A 78 -20.59 11.91 11.66
C VAL A 78 -21.78 11.35 10.88
N SER A 79 -22.90 12.08 10.83
CA SER A 79 -23.97 11.81 9.86
C SER A 79 -23.36 11.59 8.47
N PRO A 80 -23.97 10.77 7.60
CA PRO A 80 -23.42 10.53 6.26
C PRO A 80 -23.10 11.88 5.60
N PRO A 81 -21.82 12.14 5.29
CA PRO A 81 -21.42 13.43 4.77
C PRO A 81 -22.03 13.64 3.39
N ASP A 82 -22.41 14.88 3.08
CA ASP A 82 -22.82 15.24 1.74
C ASP A 82 -21.59 15.23 0.81
N LEU A 83 -21.36 14.07 0.18
CA LEU A 83 -20.22 13.83 -0.68
C LEU A 83 -20.25 14.67 -1.96
N ASP A 84 -21.43 15.10 -2.42
CA ASP A 84 -21.54 15.96 -3.61
C ASP A 84 -21.04 17.38 -3.32
N THR A 85 -21.32 17.90 -2.13
CA THR A 85 -20.77 19.18 -1.69
C THR A 85 -19.24 19.09 -1.54
N VAL A 86 -18.73 18.02 -0.93
CA VAL A 86 -17.28 17.81 -0.77
C VAL A 86 -16.58 17.61 -2.12
N ALA A 87 -17.22 16.92 -3.06
CA ALA A 87 -16.71 16.72 -4.42
C ALA A 87 -16.49 18.07 -5.12
N LYS A 88 -17.50 18.95 -5.10
CA LYS A 88 -17.43 20.28 -5.72
C LYS A 88 -16.34 21.15 -5.11
N GLU A 89 -16.19 21.12 -3.79
CA GLU A 89 -15.14 21.86 -3.09
C GLU A 89 -13.73 21.38 -3.43
N LEU A 90 -13.58 20.09 -3.75
CA LEU A 90 -12.32 19.49 -4.17
C LEU A 90 -12.09 19.54 -5.69
N GLY A 91 -13.01 20.16 -6.45
CA GLY A 91 -12.89 20.36 -7.89
C GLY A 91 -13.41 19.19 -8.74
N PHE A 92 -14.20 18.29 -8.17
CA PHE A 92 -14.87 17.19 -8.87
C PHE A 92 -16.32 17.57 -9.21
N SER A 93 -16.89 16.93 -10.24
CA SER A 93 -18.26 17.18 -10.69
C SER A 93 -19.31 16.68 -9.71
N ASP A 94 -19.08 15.50 -9.13
CA ASP A 94 -20.02 14.76 -8.28
C ASP A 94 -19.27 13.76 -7.37
N ALA A 95 -20.02 13.16 -6.45
CA ALA A 95 -19.52 12.15 -5.52
C ALA A 95 -18.93 10.90 -6.23
N GLU A 96 -19.43 10.53 -7.41
CA GLU A 96 -18.90 9.36 -8.13
C GLU A 96 -17.51 9.63 -8.70
N HIS A 97 -17.27 10.80 -9.30
CA HIS A 97 -15.96 11.20 -9.81
C HIS A 97 -14.95 11.35 -8.68
N LEU A 98 -15.39 11.85 -7.52
CA LEU A 98 -14.58 11.87 -6.30
C LEU A 98 -14.17 10.46 -5.87
N CYS A 99 -15.12 9.52 -5.84
CA CYS A 99 -14.86 8.12 -5.49
C CYS A 99 -13.99 7.41 -6.54
N ALA A 100 -14.19 7.68 -7.82
CA ALA A 100 -13.34 7.14 -8.89
C ALA A 100 -11.89 7.60 -8.74
N ALA A 101 -11.68 8.89 -8.41
CA ALA A 101 -10.35 9.45 -8.16
C ALA A 101 -9.69 8.85 -6.90
N LEU A 102 -10.47 8.58 -5.85
CA LEU A 102 -10.01 7.85 -4.66
C LEU A 102 -9.59 6.41 -5.00
N GLY A 103 -10.44 5.66 -5.71
CA GLY A 103 -10.16 4.26 -6.06
C GLY A 103 -9.00 4.08 -7.04
N ASN A 104 -8.73 5.09 -7.88
CA ASN A 104 -7.56 5.12 -8.76
C ASN A 104 -6.28 5.58 -8.06
N GLY A 105 -6.38 6.17 -6.85
CA GLY A 105 -5.26 6.71 -6.09
C GLY A 105 -4.81 8.13 -6.50
N ASP A 106 -5.56 8.82 -7.35
CA ASP A 106 -5.32 10.22 -7.74
C ASP A 106 -5.63 11.20 -6.58
N LEU A 107 -6.51 10.77 -5.66
CA LEU A 107 -6.91 11.51 -4.47
C LEU A 107 -6.65 10.66 -3.22
N SER A 108 -6.06 11.26 -2.19
CA SER A 108 -5.90 10.61 -0.89
C SER A 108 -7.20 10.71 -0.08
N VAL A 109 -7.64 9.60 0.52
CA VAL A 109 -8.77 9.56 1.47
C VAL A 109 -8.59 10.59 2.59
N GLY A 110 -7.37 10.80 3.10
CA GLY A 110 -7.11 11.76 4.17
C GLY A 110 -7.48 13.20 3.80
N LYS A 111 -7.33 13.58 2.52
CA LYS A 111 -7.73 14.91 2.02
C LYS A 111 -9.24 15.08 2.03
N VAL A 112 -9.99 14.03 1.68
CA VAL A 112 -11.46 14.01 1.71
C VAL A 112 -11.97 14.07 3.15
N ILE A 113 -11.39 13.25 4.03
CA ILE A 113 -11.73 13.22 5.46
C ILE A 113 -11.45 14.55 6.15
N SER A 114 -10.35 15.24 5.82
CA SER A 114 -10.04 16.56 6.38
C SER A 114 -11.12 17.61 6.08
N ARG A 115 -11.89 17.41 5.00
CA ARG A 115 -12.99 18.30 4.61
C ARG A 115 -14.31 17.94 5.27
N ILE A 116 -14.56 16.65 5.44
CA ILE A 116 -15.76 16.08 6.07
C ILE A 116 -15.75 16.27 7.59
N ALA A 117 -14.61 15.99 8.22
CA ALA A 117 -14.42 16.01 9.66
C ALA A 117 -13.15 16.83 10.01
N PRO A 118 -13.23 18.17 9.99
CA PRO A 118 -12.09 19.04 10.30
C PRO A 118 -11.66 18.97 11.77
N LEU A 119 -12.54 18.48 12.66
CA LEU A 119 -12.20 18.16 14.03
C LEU A 119 -11.35 16.88 14.04
N LYS A 120 -10.08 17.00 14.47
CA LYS A 120 -9.14 15.88 14.61
C LYS A 120 -9.84 14.67 15.26
N PRO A 121 -9.59 13.44 14.79
CA PRO A 121 -10.17 12.26 15.41
C PRO A 121 -9.75 12.22 16.89
N MET A 122 -10.72 12.08 17.80
CA MET A 122 -10.43 11.58 19.13
C MET A 122 -9.86 10.17 18.95
N ARG A 123 -8.58 10.01 19.28
CA ARG A 123 -7.68 8.90 18.89
C ARG A 123 -7.35 8.85 17.40
N ARG A 124 -6.32 9.61 17.01
CA ARG A 124 -5.38 9.09 16.01
C ARG A 124 -4.63 7.92 16.65
N VAL A 125 -4.87 6.69 16.20
CA VAL A 125 -3.73 5.79 16.00
C VAL A 125 -3.02 6.41 14.81
N ILE A 126 -1.95 7.16 15.05
CA ILE A 126 -1.08 7.63 13.99
C ILE A 126 -0.48 6.36 13.41
N ARG A 127 -1.06 5.80 12.34
CA ARG A 127 -0.29 4.89 11.51
C ARG A 127 0.84 5.72 10.94
N PRO A 128 2.11 5.35 11.23
CA PRO A 128 3.24 6.04 10.65
C PRO A 128 3.02 6.11 9.14
N GLN A 129 3.32 7.25 8.57
CA GLN A 129 3.52 7.33 7.14
C GLN A 129 4.75 6.48 6.85
N ASP A 130 4.57 5.18 6.64
CA ASP A 130 4.48 4.71 5.28
C ASP A 130 5.75 4.82 4.43
N ARG A 131 6.88 5.32 4.94
CA ARG A 131 8.09 5.62 4.15
C ARG A 131 8.86 4.33 3.85
N ARG A 132 8.13 3.31 3.40
CA ARG A 132 8.68 2.12 2.74
C ARG A 132 8.90 2.47 1.26
N ASP A 133 9.86 3.35 0.99
CA ASP A 133 10.23 3.70 -0.38
C ASP A 133 11.08 2.55 -0.95
N ILE A 134 10.45 1.64 -1.69
CA ILE A 134 11.16 0.53 -2.34
C ILE A 134 11.49 0.95 -3.78
N ARG A 135 12.76 0.93 -4.15
CA ARG A 135 13.16 1.03 -5.56
C ARG A 135 13.44 -0.36 -6.13
N ILE A 136 12.70 -0.68 -7.19
CA ILE A 136 12.87 -1.90 -7.97
C ILE A 136 13.99 -1.63 -8.98
N GLN A 137 14.99 -2.51 -9.07
CA GLN A 137 16.09 -2.36 -10.03
C GLN A 137 15.54 -2.14 -11.45
N GLY A 138 15.80 -0.96 -12.00
CA GLY A 138 15.51 -0.61 -13.40
C GLY A 138 14.16 0.07 -13.69
N MET A 139 13.25 0.24 -12.72
CA MET A 139 11.93 0.86 -12.99
C MET A 139 11.52 1.86 -11.90
N LYS A 140 11.42 3.15 -12.27
CA LYS A 140 10.82 4.20 -11.43
C LYS A 140 9.29 4.24 -11.69
N ASN A 141 8.49 4.46 -10.65
CA ASN A 141 7.03 4.68 -10.67
C ASN A 141 6.13 3.43 -10.82
N LEU A 142 6.42 2.33 -10.11
CA LEU A 142 5.47 1.22 -9.95
C LEU A 142 4.66 1.41 -8.66
N MET A 143 3.37 1.07 -8.71
CA MET A 143 2.53 0.96 -7.52
C MET A 143 3.03 -0.23 -6.71
N ILE A 144 3.61 0.02 -5.54
CA ILE A 144 4.14 -1.00 -4.63
C ILE A 144 3.18 -1.14 -3.45
N GLN A 145 2.83 -2.38 -3.12
CA GLN A 145 2.01 -2.72 -1.96
C GLN A 145 2.70 -3.81 -1.14
N PHE A 146 2.52 -3.80 0.17
CA PHE A 146 3.05 -4.85 1.05
C PHE A 146 2.03 -5.96 1.25
N GLY A 147 2.51 -7.21 1.20
CA GLY A 147 1.71 -8.39 1.42
C GLY A 147 1.19 -8.44 2.86
N LYS A 148 -0.12 -8.30 3.04
CA LYS A 148 -0.78 -8.37 4.36
C LYS A 148 -0.65 -9.72 5.07
N CYS A 149 -0.08 -10.72 4.43
CA CYS A 149 0.08 -12.07 4.98
C CYS A 149 1.41 -12.29 5.70
N CYS A 150 2.42 -11.47 5.45
CA CYS A 150 3.75 -11.60 6.04
C CYS A 150 4.36 -10.27 6.48
N ASP A 151 3.59 -9.18 6.39
CA ASP A 151 3.93 -7.78 6.72
C ASP A 151 5.43 -7.47 6.68
N PRO A 152 6.05 -7.46 5.48
CA PRO A 152 7.50 -7.35 5.35
C PRO A 152 8.03 -6.04 5.94
N ILE A 153 9.11 -6.15 6.72
CA ILE A 153 9.79 -5.01 7.35
C ILE A 153 11.21 -4.84 6.80
N PRO A 154 11.76 -3.60 6.83
CA PRO A 154 13.14 -3.36 6.41
C PRO A 154 14.14 -4.30 7.10
N GLY A 155 14.98 -4.95 6.29
CA GLY A 155 15.93 -5.97 6.75
C GLY A 155 15.45 -7.42 6.55
N ASP A 156 14.15 -7.64 6.28
CA ASP A 156 13.69 -8.94 5.80
C ASP A 156 14.21 -9.20 4.38
N GLU A 157 14.53 -10.47 4.08
CA GLU A 157 14.69 -10.90 2.70
C GLU A 157 13.34 -10.84 1.99
N ILE A 158 13.25 -10.00 0.96
CA ILE A 158 12.00 -9.72 0.25
C ILE A 158 12.05 -10.10 -1.22
N VAL A 159 10.87 -10.36 -1.77
CA VAL A 159 10.64 -10.61 -3.19
C VAL A 159 9.36 -9.90 -3.64
N GLY A 160 9.39 -9.34 -4.85
CA GLY A 160 8.25 -8.65 -5.45
C GLY A 160 7.46 -9.59 -6.34
N LEU A 161 6.14 -9.62 -6.17
CA LEU A 161 5.22 -10.37 -7.02
C LEU A 161 4.42 -9.42 -7.91
N VAL A 162 4.52 -9.58 -9.23
CA VAL A 162 3.73 -8.82 -10.20
C VAL A 162 2.28 -9.31 -10.15
N THR A 163 1.38 -8.43 -9.70
CA THR A 163 -0.07 -8.71 -9.64
C THR A 163 -0.78 -8.22 -10.90
N ARG A 164 -1.90 -8.86 -11.25
CA ARG A 164 -2.74 -8.39 -12.35
C ARG A 164 -3.48 -7.12 -11.93
N GLY A 165 -2.95 -5.95 -12.31
CA GLY A 165 -3.62 -4.65 -12.19
C GLY A 165 -3.42 -3.88 -10.89
N ARG A 166 -2.67 -4.39 -9.90
CA ARG A 166 -2.37 -3.67 -8.64
C ARG A 166 -0.88 -3.35 -8.44
N GLY A 167 -0.08 -3.48 -9.50
CA GLY A 167 1.36 -3.28 -9.45
C GLY A 167 2.10 -4.46 -8.82
N VAL A 168 3.11 -4.18 -8.00
CA VAL A 168 3.99 -5.17 -7.38
C VAL A 168 3.63 -5.32 -5.91
N THR A 169 3.33 -6.54 -5.47
CA THR A 169 3.14 -6.85 -4.05
C THR A 169 4.42 -7.44 -3.48
N VAL A 170 4.98 -6.81 -2.45
CA VAL A 170 6.21 -7.25 -1.78
C VAL A 170 5.87 -8.23 -0.67
N HIS A 171 6.59 -9.34 -0.62
CA HIS A 171 6.47 -10.38 0.39
C HIS A 171 7.86 -10.76 0.89
N ARG A 172 7.92 -11.45 2.03
CA ARG A 172 9.13 -12.14 2.46
C ARG A 172 9.42 -13.34 1.55
N THR A 173 10.69 -13.65 1.34
CA THR A 173 11.13 -14.83 0.55
C THR A 173 10.60 -16.14 1.12
N ASP A 174 10.40 -16.22 2.43
CA ASP A 174 9.87 -17.38 3.16
C ASP A 174 8.33 -17.39 3.30
N CYS A 175 7.61 -16.46 2.66
CA CYS A 175 6.16 -16.38 2.77
C CYS A 175 5.47 -17.60 2.16
N TYR A 176 4.68 -18.34 2.97
CA TYR A 176 3.90 -19.51 2.53
C TYR A 176 3.01 -19.25 1.30
N ASN A 177 2.41 -18.06 1.22
CA ASN A 177 1.53 -17.69 0.11
C ASN A 177 2.30 -17.47 -1.19
N ILE A 178 3.58 -17.10 -1.13
CA ILE A 178 4.42 -17.02 -2.32
C ILE A 178 4.72 -18.39 -2.89
N GLY A 179 4.99 -19.41 -2.06
CA GLY A 179 5.24 -20.77 -2.54
C GLY A 179 4.13 -21.26 -3.47
N ARG A 180 2.87 -20.94 -3.16
CA ARG A 180 1.70 -21.24 -4.00
C ARG A 180 1.56 -20.40 -5.27
N ILE A 181 2.06 -19.17 -5.27
CA ILE A 181 1.93 -18.23 -6.40
C ILE A 181 3.18 -18.26 -7.32
N SER A 182 4.31 -18.79 -6.83
CA SER A 182 5.60 -18.88 -7.55
C SER A 182 5.64 -19.86 -8.72
N ALA A 183 4.51 -20.50 -9.06
CA ALA A 183 4.41 -21.40 -10.22
C ALA A 183 4.70 -20.71 -11.56
N GLU A 184 4.75 -19.36 -11.59
CA GLU A 184 5.13 -18.53 -12.74
C GLU A 184 6.37 -17.66 -12.36
N PRO A 185 7.61 -18.15 -12.57
CA PRO A 185 8.84 -17.45 -12.19
C PRO A 185 8.96 -16.05 -12.80
N ASP A 186 8.41 -15.85 -14.00
CA ASP A 186 8.43 -14.59 -14.74
C ASP A 186 7.71 -13.42 -14.04
N ARG A 187 6.94 -13.71 -12.98
CA ARG A 187 6.21 -12.71 -12.19
C ARG A 187 6.91 -12.35 -10.89
N LEU A 188 8.01 -13.03 -10.56
CA LEU A 188 8.84 -12.70 -9.42
C LEU A 188 9.91 -11.68 -9.84
N LEU A 189 10.00 -10.61 -9.08
CA LEU A 189 11.00 -9.56 -9.24
C LEU A 189 11.89 -9.57 -8.01
N LYS A 190 13.20 -9.54 -8.23
CA LYS A 190 14.14 -9.27 -7.15
C LYS A 190 13.98 -7.79 -6.75
N VAL A 191 13.75 -7.57 -5.46
CA VAL A 191 13.55 -6.24 -4.88
C VAL A 191 14.42 -6.15 -3.64
N ASP A 192 14.97 -4.96 -3.41
CA ASP A 192 15.83 -4.67 -2.27
C ASP A 192 15.28 -3.42 -1.56
N TRP A 193 15.57 -3.29 -0.27
CA TRP A 193 15.25 -2.10 0.51
C TRP A 193 16.19 -0.96 0.10
N GLU A 194 15.65 0.23 -0.18
CA GLU A 194 16.47 1.45 -0.35
C GLU A 194 15.99 2.48 0.69
N LEU A 195 16.76 2.62 1.78
CA LEU A 195 16.39 3.46 2.91
C LEU A 195 17.11 4.82 2.78
N ASP A 196 16.37 5.88 2.44
CA ASP A 196 16.89 7.27 2.44
C ASP A 196 16.68 7.91 3.83
N GLY A 197 17.76 8.12 4.59
CA GLY A 197 17.77 8.71 5.94
C GLY A 197 18.24 7.74 7.04
N GLU A 198 18.23 8.16 8.31
CA GLU A 198 18.34 7.19 9.42
C GLU A 198 17.04 6.37 9.45
N PRO A 199 17.07 5.08 9.08
CA PRO A 199 15.86 4.28 9.04
C PRO A 199 15.38 4.11 10.47
N ALA A 200 14.15 4.52 10.76
CA ALA A 200 13.44 4.17 11.97
C ALA A 200 12.04 3.74 11.55
N PHE A 201 11.76 2.43 11.57
CA PHE A 201 10.45 1.89 11.24
C PHE A 201 9.72 1.45 12.51
N THR A 202 8.41 1.57 12.48
CA THR A 202 7.58 1.33 13.67
C THR A 202 7.06 -0.09 13.68
N VAL A 203 7.27 -0.78 14.78
CA VAL A 203 6.81 -2.14 15.00
C VAL A 203 5.86 -2.18 16.19
N TYR A 204 4.97 -3.18 16.16
CA TYR A 204 4.05 -3.48 17.25
C TYR A 204 4.60 -4.65 18.06
N LEU A 205 4.67 -4.50 19.37
CA LEU A 205 5.18 -5.49 20.32
C LEU A 205 4.14 -5.68 21.43
N ARG A 206 3.85 -6.93 21.79
CA ARG A 206 2.89 -7.26 22.84
C ARG A 206 3.54 -8.16 23.88
N THR A 207 3.65 -7.64 25.09
CA THR A 207 4.13 -8.44 26.22
C THR A 207 2.97 -9.00 27.02
N ARG A 208 3.12 -10.23 27.51
CA ARG A 208 2.24 -10.84 28.51
C ARG A 208 3.05 -11.15 29.75
N SER A 209 2.62 -10.63 30.88
CA SER A 209 3.42 -10.61 32.10
C SER A 209 2.57 -10.85 33.33
N ARG A 210 3.16 -11.33 34.43
CA ARG A 210 2.55 -11.32 35.75
C ARG A 210 2.61 -9.91 36.31
N ASP A 211 1.45 -9.33 36.62
CA ASP A 211 1.35 -7.97 37.11
C ASP A 211 2.10 -7.79 38.44
N ARG A 212 2.94 -6.75 38.50
CA ARG A 212 3.69 -6.37 39.69
C ARG A 212 4.04 -4.88 39.66
N LYS A 213 4.43 -4.37 40.82
CA LYS A 213 4.93 -3.00 40.95
C LYS A 213 6.10 -2.77 39.98
N SER A 214 6.06 -1.61 39.32
CA SER A 214 7.06 -1.13 38.37
C SER A 214 7.19 -1.90 37.05
N LEU A 215 6.34 -2.90 36.76
CA LEU A 215 6.43 -3.69 35.53
C LEU A 215 6.48 -2.84 34.25
N LEU A 216 5.55 -1.87 34.11
CA LEU A 216 5.54 -0.95 32.96
C LEU A 216 6.82 -0.11 32.86
N ALA A 217 7.36 0.33 34.00
CA ALA A 217 8.59 1.12 34.03
C ALA A 217 9.80 0.28 33.62
N ASP A 218 9.86 -0.97 34.08
CA ASP A 218 10.95 -1.90 33.74
C ASP A 218 10.94 -2.21 32.24
N ILE A 219 9.78 -2.52 31.67
CA ILE A 219 9.64 -2.82 30.22
C ILE A 219 9.92 -1.58 29.37
N SER A 220 9.36 -0.43 29.74
CA SER A 220 9.63 0.83 29.02
C SER A 220 11.11 1.22 29.11
N GLY A 221 11.74 0.96 30.26
CA GLY A 221 13.16 1.19 30.50
C GLY A 221 14.05 0.28 29.66
N ALA A 222 13.70 -1.00 29.53
CA ALA A 222 14.41 -1.95 28.67
C ALA A 222 14.35 -1.52 27.19
N ILE A 223 13.16 -1.17 26.69
CA ILE A 223 12.99 -0.65 25.32
C ILE A 223 13.85 0.61 25.10
N SER A 224 13.81 1.54 26.06
CA SER A 224 14.56 2.80 25.95
C SER A 224 16.08 2.61 26.04
N THR A 225 16.55 1.60 26.80
CA THR A 225 17.99 1.29 26.95
C THR A 225 18.62 0.81 25.65
N VAL A 226 17.84 0.11 24.82
CA VAL A 226 18.24 -0.31 23.46
C VAL A 226 18.21 0.86 22.46
N GLY A 227 17.77 2.05 22.88
CA GLY A 227 17.68 3.24 22.04
C GLY A 227 16.44 3.29 21.15
N CYS A 228 15.44 2.45 21.44
CA CYS A 228 14.17 2.45 20.71
C CYS A 228 13.26 3.58 21.22
N ASN A 229 12.58 4.27 20.31
CA ASN A 229 11.61 5.31 20.68
C ASN A 229 10.21 4.68 20.85
N ILE A 230 9.56 4.87 22.01
CA ILE A 230 8.19 4.40 22.25
C ILE A 230 7.20 5.48 21.77
N ARG A 231 6.38 5.15 20.78
CA ARG A 231 5.35 6.05 20.24
C ARG A 231 4.03 5.98 20.99
N GLU A 232 3.60 4.76 21.30
CA GLU A 232 2.37 4.50 22.01
C GLU A 232 2.59 3.29 22.92
N SER A 233 2.03 3.36 24.11
CA SER A 233 1.95 2.22 25.02
C SER A 233 0.53 2.12 25.58
N ASN A 234 0.03 0.91 25.65
CA ASN A 234 -1.25 0.60 26.29
C ASN A 234 -1.03 -0.58 27.23
N THR A 235 -1.69 -0.55 28.38
CA THR A 235 -1.59 -1.61 29.38
C THR A 235 -2.99 -1.97 29.84
N HIS A 236 -3.28 -3.27 29.77
CA HIS A 236 -4.50 -3.85 30.27
C HIS A 236 -4.15 -4.96 31.25
N THR A 237 -4.72 -4.91 32.45
CA THR A 237 -4.50 -5.93 33.47
C THR A 237 -5.80 -6.65 33.75
N ASP A 238 -5.78 -7.98 33.63
CA ASP A 238 -6.87 -8.86 34.03
C ASP A 238 -6.37 -9.83 35.12
N GLY A 239 -6.91 -9.67 36.33
CA GLY A 239 -6.46 -10.41 37.51
C GLY A 239 -4.97 -10.16 37.85
N HIS A 240 -4.13 -11.18 37.63
CA HIS A 240 -2.68 -11.13 37.88
C HIS A 240 -1.86 -11.10 36.59
N ILE A 241 -2.50 -10.97 35.43
CA ILE A 241 -1.83 -10.93 34.13
C ILE A 241 -1.99 -9.53 33.55
N ALA A 242 -0.87 -8.91 33.21
CA ALA A 242 -0.80 -7.66 32.48
C ALA A 242 -0.42 -7.96 31.02
N GLU A 243 -1.22 -7.42 30.10
CA GLU A 243 -0.92 -7.35 28.67
C GLU A 243 -0.52 -5.91 28.35
N GLN A 244 0.66 -5.74 27.74
CA GLN A 244 1.18 -4.43 27.40
C GLN A 244 1.56 -4.37 25.94
N ASP A 245 0.91 -3.45 25.23
CA ASP A 245 1.06 -3.21 23.81
C ASP A 245 1.94 -1.98 23.60
N PHE A 246 3.00 -2.12 22.82
CA PHE A 246 3.92 -1.03 22.48
C PHE A 246 4.01 -0.85 20.97
N TRP A 247 3.98 0.40 20.54
CA TRP A 247 4.42 0.80 19.21
C TRP A 247 5.78 1.46 19.36
N ILE A 248 6.83 0.83 18.84
CA ILE A 248 8.22 1.30 19.00
C ILE A 248 8.86 1.54 17.65
N ASP A 249 9.72 2.55 17.57
CA ASP A 249 10.58 2.77 16.42
C ASP A 249 11.91 2.05 16.60
N VAL A 250 12.28 1.26 15.61
CA VAL A 250 13.53 0.51 15.55
C VAL A 250 14.25 0.83 14.25
N ALA A 251 15.57 0.83 14.30
CA ALA A 251 16.41 1.13 13.16
C ALA A 251 16.52 -0.05 12.18
N ASP A 252 16.59 -1.25 12.74
CA ASP A 252 16.73 -2.51 12.03
C ASP A 252 16.22 -3.70 12.86
N ASN A 253 16.27 -4.88 12.25
CA ASN A 253 15.91 -6.15 12.89
C ASN A 253 16.85 -6.52 14.06
N GLU A 254 18.08 -6.04 14.09
CA GLU A 254 19.03 -6.33 15.17
C GLU A 254 18.61 -5.57 16.44
N GLN A 255 18.30 -4.28 16.31
CA GLN A 255 17.79 -3.46 17.41
C GLN A 255 16.45 -3.99 17.94
N LEU A 256 15.56 -4.45 17.06
CA LEU A 256 14.31 -5.11 17.48
C LEU A 256 14.57 -6.37 18.31
N ARG A 257 15.47 -7.25 17.85
CA ARG A 257 15.82 -8.46 18.61
C ARG A 257 16.43 -8.14 19.97
N GLN A 258 17.33 -7.16 20.02
CA GLN A 258 17.90 -6.69 21.30
C GLN A 258 16.82 -6.18 22.26
N ALA A 259 15.81 -5.45 21.75
CA ALA A 259 14.69 -4.99 22.57
C ALA A 259 13.84 -6.16 23.08
N ILE A 260 13.52 -7.16 22.24
CA ILE A 260 12.80 -8.36 22.64
C ILE A 260 13.57 -9.12 23.73
N ASP A 261 14.85 -9.39 23.49
CA ASP A 261 15.71 -10.11 24.44
C ASP A 261 15.75 -9.39 25.80
N GLN A 262 15.91 -8.06 25.82
CA GLN A 262 15.93 -7.29 27.07
C GLN A 262 14.59 -7.35 27.83
N ILE A 263 13.47 -7.36 27.11
CA ILE A 263 12.14 -7.47 27.72
C ILE A 263 11.93 -8.86 28.32
N GLU A 264 12.32 -9.93 27.61
CA GLU A 264 12.18 -11.31 28.08
C GLU A 264 12.94 -11.58 29.40
N HIS A 265 14.04 -10.85 29.65
CA HIS A 265 14.81 -10.99 30.89
C HIS A 265 14.19 -10.28 32.10
N ILE A 266 13.12 -9.50 31.90
CA ILE A 266 12.44 -8.81 33.00
C ILE A 266 11.64 -9.80 33.82
N GLU A 267 11.91 -9.83 35.13
CA GLU A 267 11.17 -10.67 36.06
C GLU A 267 9.66 -10.43 35.93
N GLY A 268 8.91 -11.49 35.66
CA GLY A 268 7.46 -11.45 35.51
C GLY A 268 6.97 -11.46 34.06
N VAL A 269 7.83 -11.22 33.06
CA VAL A 269 7.47 -11.41 31.64
C VAL A 269 7.33 -12.90 31.34
N LEU A 270 6.26 -13.27 30.64
CA LEU A 270 5.94 -14.65 30.24
C LEU A 270 6.13 -14.86 28.74
N GLU A 271 5.78 -13.85 27.93
CA GLU A 271 5.82 -13.88 26.46
C GLU A 271 5.95 -12.44 25.91
N VAL A 272 6.57 -12.30 24.73
CA VAL A 272 6.80 -11.03 24.00
C VAL A 272 6.44 -11.19 22.52
#